data_AF-A0A8T0ESN4-F1
#
_entry.id   AF-A0A8T0ESN4-F1
#
_cell.length_a   1.000
_cell.length_b   1.000
_cell.length_c   1.000
_cell.angle_alpha   90.00
_cell.angle_beta   90.00
_cell.angle_gamma   90.00
#
_symmetry.space_group_name_H-M   'P 1'
#
loop_
_entity.id
_entity.type
_entity.pdbx_description
1 polymer ?
#
loop_
_entity_poly.entity_id
_entity_poly.type
_entity_poly.pdbx_seq_one_letter_code
_entity_poly.pdbx_strand_id
1 'polypeptide(L)'
;MSVTAVSQRLSDLGEGPHWDVSTQKLYYVDAFVGDVCRLDPATGVSEVVHLDGITTFVIPYRSDPSKLLITLTRQIRKLDFATLETGESAGLIRITCGNRVEASFQRWKM
;
A
#
# COMPACT_ATOMS: atom_id res chain seq x y z
N MET A 1 -6.19 -13.31 28.10
CA MET A 1 -5.85 -12.40 27.00
C MET A 1 -4.34 -12.38 26.89
N SER A 2 -3.78 -12.69 25.72
CA SER A 2 -2.33 -12.65 25.47
C SER A 2 -2.04 -11.63 24.37
N VAL A 3 -0.88 -11.00 24.45
CA VAL A 3 -0.37 -10.08 23.43
C VAL A 3 0.96 -10.65 22.95
N THR A 4 1.16 -10.68 21.63
CA THR A 4 2.39 -11.20 21.03
C THR A 4 2.75 -10.35 19.82
N ALA A 5 4.02 -9.98 19.71
CA ALA A 5 4.53 -9.31 18.52
C ALA A 5 4.57 -10.29 17.35
N VAL A 6 3.93 -9.94 16.24
CA VAL A 6 3.83 -10.78 15.04
C VAL A 6 4.96 -10.47 14.05
N SER A 7 5.50 -9.25 14.06
CA SER A 7 6.60 -8.83 13.18
C SER A 7 7.69 -8.10 13.96
N GLN A 8 8.92 -8.15 13.45
CA GLN A 8 10.07 -7.38 13.95
C GLN A 8 10.26 -6.05 13.21
N ARG A 9 9.48 -5.79 12.16
CA ARG A 9 9.55 -4.54 11.40
C ARG A 9 9.11 -3.38 12.30
N LEU A 10 9.99 -2.39 12.42
CA LEU A 10 9.67 -1.12 13.04
C LEU A 10 9.09 -0.17 12.00
N SER A 11 8.19 0.70 12.44
CA SER A 11 7.63 1.78 11.63
C SER A 11 7.85 3.10 12.37
N ASP A 12 8.08 4.17 11.62
CA ASP A 12 8.13 5.52 12.21
C ASP A 12 6.73 5.90 12.72
N LEU A 13 5.72 5.73 11.87
CA LEU A 13 4.32 5.83 12.26
C LEU A 13 3.47 4.76 11.56
N GLY A 14 3.31 3.61 12.23
CA GLY A 14 2.45 2.52 11.77
C GLY A 14 0.96 2.85 11.96
N GLU A 15 0.20 2.94 10.88
CA GLU A 15 -1.20 3.42 10.88
C GLU A 15 -2.06 2.69 9.84
N GLY A 16 -3.38 2.95 9.89
CA GLY A 16 -4.34 2.48 8.90
C GLY A 16 -4.42 0.95 8.70
N PRO A 17 -4.48 0.13 9.78
CA PRO A 17 -4.53 -1.33 9.64
C PRO A 17 -5.84 -1.78 8.97
N HIS A 18 -5.72 -2.63 7.95
CA HIS A 18 -6.82 -3.26 7.24
C HIS A 18 -6.60 -4.76 7.07
N TRP A 19 -7.49 -5.55 7.67
CA TRP A 19 -7.45 -7.01 7.55
C TRP A 19 -8.18 -7.48 6.29
N ASP A 20 -7.47 -8.17 5.41
CA ASP A 20 -8.08 -8.86 4.28
C ASP A 20 -8.34 -10.33 4.62
N VAL A 21 -9.63 -10.64 4.83
CA VAL A 21 -10.09 -12.00 5.15
C VAL A 21 -9.76 -12.99 4.03
N SER A 22 -9.73 -12.55 2.77
CA SER A 22 -9.56 -13.46 1.63
C SER A 22 -8.13 -14.00 1.53
N THR A 23 -7.13 -13.15 1.78
CA THR A 23 -5.71 -13.50 1.70
C THR A 23 -5.08 -13.79 3.06
N GLN A 24 -5.81 -13.55 4.16
CA GLN A 24 -5.31 -13.62 5.54
C GLN A 24 -4.06 -12.73 5.74
N LYS A 25 -4.07 -11.55 5.11
CA LYS A 25 -2.99 -10.56 5.20
C LYS A 25 -3.49 -9.30 5.90
N LEU A 26 -2.57 -8.67 6.63
CA LEU A 26 -2.80 -7.35 7.22
C LEU A 26 -2.12 -6.30 6.34
N TYR A 27 -2.90 -5.38 5.79
CA TYR A 27 -2.39 -4.18 5.13
C TYR A 27 -2.27 -3.06 6.16
N TYR A 28 -1.22 -2.25 6.06
CA TYR A 28 -1.02 -1.05 6.89
C TYR A 28 -0.03 -0.12 6.20
N VAL A 29 0.21 1.05 6.77
CA VAL A 29 1.20 2.01 6.24
C VAL A 29 2.22 2.40 7.30
N ASP A 30 3.42 2.77 6.86
CA ASP A 30 4.34 3.62 7.64
C ASP A 30 4.24 5.04 7.10
N ALA A 31 3.50 5.89 7.81
CA ALA A 31 2.88 7.05 7.22
C ALA A 31 3.88 8.12 6.77
N PHE A 32 4.87 8.43 7.61
CA PHE A 32 5.87 9.46 7.31
C PHE A 32 6.99 8.95 6.42
N VAL A 33 7.31 7.65 6.48
CA VAL A 33 8.26 7.02 5.58
C VAL A 33 7.68 6.92 4.17
N GLY A 34 6.37 6.72 4.02
CA GLY A 34 5.74 6.55 2.71
C GLY A 34 5.59 5.09 2.30
N ASP A 35 5.67 4.15 3.25
CA ASP A 35 5.60 2.72 2.94
C ASP A 35 4.17 2.20 3.03
N VAL A 36 3.74 1.45 2.01
CA VAL A 36 2.54 0.60 2.04
C VAL A 36 2.98 -0.83 2.29
N CYS A 37 2.50 -1.42 3.38
CA CYS A 37 2.95 -2.72 3.87
C CYS A 37 1.84 -3.78 3.76
N ARG A 38 2.22 -5.01 3.44
CA ARG A 38 1.38 -6.22 3.49
C ARG A 38 2.08 -7.26 4.37
N LEU A 39 1.60 -7.41 5.61
CA LEU A 39 2.11 -8.39 6.57
C LEU A 39 1.40 -9.73 6.38
N ASP A 40 2.21 -10.79 6.34
CA ASP A 40 1.78 -12.16 6.56
C ASP A 40 1.94 -12.53 8.05
N PRO A 41 0.86 -12.63 8.84
CA PRO A 41 0.97 -12.96 10.25
C PRO A 41 1.51 -14.37 10.52
N ALA A 42 1.42 -15.29 9.57
CA ALA A 42 1.90 -16.66 9.75
C ALA A 42 3.44 -16.73 9.74
N THR A 43 4.09 -15.83 9.00
CA THR A 43 5.56 -15.79 8.86
C THR A 43 6.18 -14.58 9.57
N GLY A 44 5.39 -13.56 9.88
CA GLY A 44 5.85 -12.28 10.44
C GLY A 44 6.54 -11.36 9.43
N VAL A 45 6.54 -11.73 8.15
CA VAL A 45 7.20 -11.01 7.06
C VAL A 45 6.23 -10.01 6.43
N SER A 46 6.71 -8.77 6.23
CA SER A 46 5.98 -7.74 5.49
C SER A 46 6.61 -7.51 4.13
N GLU A 47 5.78 -7.55 3.09
CA GLU A 47 6.11 -6.99 1.78
C GLU A 47 5.84 -5.49 1.81
N VAL A 48 6.71 -4.70 1.17
CA VAL A 48 6.69 -3.23 1.30
C VAL A 48 6.80 -2.57 -0.07
N VAL A 49 5.99 -1.55 -0.27
CA VAL A 49 6.05 -0.62 -1.40
C VAL A 49 6.34 0.77 -0.88
N HIS A 50 7.48 1.34 -1.26
CA HIS A 50 7.83 2.71 -0.91
C HIS A 50 7.24 3.71 -1.91
N LEU A 51 6.68 4.80 -1.42
CA LEU A 51 6.12 5.89 -2.21
C LEU A 51 6.77 7.22 -1.80
N ASP A 52 7.00 8.10 -2.76
CA ASP A 52 7.53 9.45 -2.50
C ASP A 52 6.46 10.38 -1.91
N GLY A 53 6.13 10.18 -0.63
CA GLY A 53 5.27 11.06 0.14
C GLY A 53 4.45 10.35 1.20
N ILE A 54 3.72 11.14 1.99
CA ILE A 54 2.94 10.64 3.12
C ILE A 54 1.77 9.78 2.63
N THR A 55 1.64 8.57 3.18
CA THR A 55 0.47 7.69 3.00
C THR A 55 -0.22 7.52 4.35
N THR A 56 -1.54 7.46 4.38
CA THR A 56 -2.33 7.45 5.64
C THR A 56 -3.34 6.32 5.72
N PHE A 57 -3.66 5.67 4.62
CA PHE A 57 -4.44 4.45 4.63
C PHE A 57 -4.13 3.57 3.43
N VAL A 58 -4.48 2.29 3.57
CA VAL A 58 -4.46 1.29 2.50
C VAL A 58 -5.67 0.38 2.65
N ILE A 59 -6.42 0.18 1.56
CA ILE A 59 -7.59 -0.71 1.54
C ILE A 59 -7.63 -1.46 0.20
N PRO A 60 -7.87 -2.77 0.17
CA PRO A 60 -8.11 -3.52 -1.07
C PRO A 60 -9.27 -2.94 -1.89
N TYR A 61 -9.09 -2.81 -3.21
CA TYR A 61 -10.11 -2.26 -4.09
C TYR A 61 -11.16 -3.33 -4.44
N ARG A 62 -12.39 -3.15 -3.96
CA ARG A 62 -13.46 -4.17 -4.04
C ARG A 62 -13.66 -4.82 -5.42
N SER A 63 -13.68 -4.04 -6.50
CA SER A 63 -13.97 -4.57 -7.84
C SER A 63 -12.77 -5.23 -8.50
N ASP A 64 -11.57 -5.02 -7.96
CA ASP A 64 -10.33 -5.61 -8.44
C ASP A 64 -9.34 -5.73 -7.27
N PRO A 65 -9.39 -6.86 -6.52
CA PRO A 65 -8.57 -7.06 -5.31
C PRO A 65 -7.05 -7.11 -5.56
N SER A 66 -6.61 -7.15 -6.82
CA SER A 66 -5.17 -6.98 -7.16
C SER A 66 -4.70 -5.55 -6.93
N LYS A 67 -5.62 -4.59 -6.83
CA LYS A 67 -5.34 -3.17 -6.63
C LYS A 67 -5.68 -2.74 -5.22
N LEU A 68 -4.93 -1.77 -4.74
CA LEU A 68 -5.13 -1.11 -3.46
C LEU A 68 -5.58 0.33 -3.68
N LEU A 69 -6.47 0.81 -2.82
CA LEU A 69 -6.78 2.22 -2.67
C LEU A 69 -5.92 2.79 -1.55
N ILE A 70 -5.15 3.84 -1.87
CA ILE A 70 -4.24 4.48 -0.92
C ILE A 70 -4.40 5.99 -0.95
N THR A 71 -3.89 6.65 0.08
CA THR A 71 -3.50 8.06 0.00
C THR A 71 -2.05 8.19 -0.41
N LEU A 72 -1.77 9.22 -1.19
CA LEU A 72 -0.42 9.73 -1.42
C LEU A 72 -0.48 11.25 -1.34
N THR A 73 0.05 11.80 -0.27
CA THR A 73 -0.03 13.21 0.12
C THR A 73 -1.50 13.70 0.18
N ARG A 74 -1.94 14.52 -0.78
CA ARG A 74 -3.29 15.10 -0.85
C ARG A 74 -4.18 14.41 -1.89
N GLN A 75 -3.85 13.18 -2.26
CA GLN A 75 -4.51 12.46 -3.35
C GLN A 75 -4.89 11.05 -2.96
N ILE A 76 -6.01 10.58 -3.51
CA ILE A 76 -6.38 9.17 -3.49
C ILE A 76 -5.88 8.53 -4.79
N ARG A 77 -5.15 7.42 -4.68
CA ARG A 77 -4.55 6.71 -5.80
C ARG A 77 -4.97 5.24 -5.76
N LYS A 78 -5.04 4.61 -6.94
CA LYS A 78 -5.00 3.15 -7.04
C LYS A 78 -3.54 2.73 -7.20
N LEU A 79 -3.10 1.79 -6.39
CA LEU A 79 -1.78 1.18 -6.42
C LEU A 79 -1.94 -0.27 -6.88
N ASP A 80 -1.11 -0.70 -7.82
CA ASP A 80 -0.97 -2.11 -8.17
C ASP A 80 0.20 -2.71 -7.37
N PHE A 81 -0.10 -3.63 -6.46
CA PHE A 81 0.90 -4.23 -5.58
C PHE A 81 1.80 -5.25 -6.29
N ALA A 82 1.36 -5.80 -7.43
CA ALA A 82 2.08 -6.84 -8.17
C ALA A 82 3.14 -6.27 -9.13
N THR A 83 2.97 -5.03 -9.61
CA THR A 83 3.88 -4.39 -10.58
C THR A 83 5.31 -4.12 -10.09
N LEU A 84 5.68 -4.56 -8.88
CA LEU A 84 6.97 -4.28 -8.26
C LEU A 84 7.91 -5.48 -8.21
N GLU A 85 7.44 -6.68 -8.57
CA GLU A 85 8.32 -7.84 -8.78
C GLU A 85 9.17 -7.73 -10.05
N THR A 86 8.86 -6.79 -10.95
CA THR A 86 9.48 -6.62 -12.27
C THR A 86 10.45 -5.44 -12.40
N GLY A 87 10.65 -4.63 -11.35
CA GLY A 87 11.52 -3.45 -11.39
C GLY A 87 10.93 -2.27 -12.20
N GLU A 88 9.63 -2.29 -12.48
CA GLU A 88 8.91 -1.19 -13.13
C GLU A 88 8.28 -0.26 -12.08
N SER A 89 7.99 0.98 -12.49
CA SER A 89 7.38 2.03 -11.65
C SER A 89 6.08 1.52 -11.03
N ALA A 90 5.90 1.69 -9.71
CA ALA A 90 4.63 1.40 -9.03
C ALA A 90 3.47 2.02 -9.83
N GLY A 91 2.54 1.20 -10.32
CA GLY A 91 1.41 1.65 -11.13
C GLY A 91 0.46 2.53 -10.31
N LEU A 92 0.69 3.84 -10.28
CA LEU A 92 -0.13 4.81 -9.54
C LEU A 92 -1.14 5.49 -10.46
N ILE A 93 -2.40 5.08 -10.36
CA ILE A 93 -3.50 5.69 -11.12
C ILE A 93 -4.18 6.74 -10.23
N ARG A 94 -4.30 7.98 -10.73
CA ARG A 94 -5.05 9.02 -10.02
C ARG A 94 -6.53 8.68 -10.05
N ILE A 95 -7.21 8.79 -8.91
CA ILE A 95 -8.67 8.86 -8.90
C ILE A 95 -9.07 10.34 -8.93
N THR A 96 -9.82 10.71 -9.95
CA THR A 96 -10.40 12.04 -10.14
C THR A 96 -11.92 11.93 -10.05
N CYS A 97 -12.58 12.99 -9.56
CA CYS A 97 -14.03 13.10 -9.63
C CYS A 97 -14.40 13.54 -11.05
N GLY A 98 -15.18 12.72 -11.76
CA GLY A 98 -15.50 12.89 -13.19
C GLY A 98 -14.93 11.75 -14.02
N ASN A 99 -15.65 11.32 -15.07
CA ASN A 99 -15.41 10.12 -15.89
C ASN A 99 -14.08 10.08 -16.69
N ARG A 100 -12.98 10.63 -16.19
CA ARG A 100 -11.70 10.68 -16.90
C ARG A 100 -10.58 10.13 -16.02
N VAL A 101 -10.19 8.89 -16.29
CA VAL A 101 -9.03 8.23 -15.68
C VAL A 101 -7.76 8.84 -16.28
N GLU A 102 -7.00 9.59 -15.48
CA GLU A 102 -5.64 10.02 -15.85
C GLU A 102 -4.63 9.10 -15.17
N ALA A 103 -4.02 8.21 -15.95
CA ALA A 103 -2.87 7.45 -15.52
C ALA A 103 -1.64 8.37 -15.54
N SER A 104 -1.02 8.59 -14.39
CA SER A 104 0.23 9.34 -14.29
C SER A 104 1.37 8.36 -14.02
N PHE A 105 2.21 8.13 -15.03
CA PHE A 105 3.42 7.32 -14.88
C PHE A 105 4.56 8.23 -14.40
N GLN A 106 5.11 7.96 -13.22
CA GLN A 106 6.35 8.60 -12.75
C GLN A 106 7.51 7.80 -13.34
N ARG A 107 8.32 8.42 -14.22
CA ARG A 107 9.51 7.81 -14.82
C ARG A 107 10.75 8.28 -14.06
N TRP A 108 11.55 7.35 -13.52
CA TRP A 108 12.82 7.70 -12.86
C TRP A 108 13.92 8.01 -13.89
N LYS A 109 14.78 8.98 -13.55
CA LYS A 109 16.11 9.11 -14.14
C LYS A 109 17.08 8.29 -13.30
N MET A 110 17.89 7.46 -13.97
CA MET A 110 19.03 6.76 -13.38
C MET A 110 20.05 7.74 -12.81
#